data_AF-A0A1E3UC65-F1
#
_entry.id   AF-A0A1E3UC65-F1
#
_cell.length_a   1.000
_cell.length_b   1.000
_cell.length_c   1.000
_cell.angle_alpha   90.00
_cell.angle_beta   90.00
_cell.angle_gamma   90.00
#
_symmetry.space_group_name_H-M   'P 1'
#
loop_
_entity.id
_entity.type
_entity.pdbx_description
1 polymer ?
#
loop_
_entity_poly.entity_id
_entity_poly.type
_entity_poly.pdbx_seq_one_letter_code
_entity_poly.pdbx_strand_id
1 'polypeptide(L)'
;MIMTYDFILTAKHNKEFREQLDNAILSDSDSEICTDIHRLTFLPKSQVVIVTAKSDTSAFRNKIVPKKITYQALTKMLDGNWNNIDPGDITDI
;
A
#
# COMPACT_ATOMS: atom_id res chain seq x y z
N MET A 1 -6.07 -2.91 -17.03
CA MET A 1 -6.17 -2.02 -15.86
C MET A 1 -5.11 -2.47 -14.86
N ILE A 2 -4.21 -1.58 -14.45
CA ILE A 2 -3.21 -1.84 -13.41
C ILE A 2 -3.96 -1.81 -12.07
N MET A 3 -3.77 -2.84 -11.24
CA MET A 3 -4.51 -3.04 -9.98
C MET A 3 -3.72 -2.62 -8.73
N THR A 4 -2.49 -2.12 -8.90
CA THR A 4 -1.54 -1.83 -7.81
C THR A 4 -2.12 -1.04 -6.63
N TYR A 5 -3.10 -0.16 -6.86
CA TYR A 5 -3.70 0.68 -5.82
C TYR A 5 -5.14 0.28 -5.45
N ASP A 6 -5.65 -0.86 -5.93
CA ASP A 6 -7.03 -1.28 -5.67
C ASP A 6 -7.30 -1.51 -4.17
N PHE A 7 -6.25 -1.82 -3.39
CA PHE A 7 -6.36 -1.90 -1.94
C PHE A 7 -6.79 -0.58 -1.29
N ILE A 8 -6.52 0.58 -1.92
CA ILE A 8 -7.00 1.89 -1.43
C ILE A 8 -8.53 1.96 -1.52
N LEU A 9 -9.11 1.44 -2.61
CA LEU A 9 -10.57 1.34 -2.74
C LEU A 9 -11.13 0.38 -1.69
N THR A 10 -10.47 -0.75 -1.45
CA THR A 10 -10.85 -1.68 -0.37
C THR A 10 -10.85 -0.97 0.99
N ALA A 11 -9.81 -0.19 1.30
CA ALA A 11 -9.71 0.57 2.55
C ALA A 11 -10.79 1.64 2.69
N LYS A 12 -11.23 2.25 1.58
CA LYS A 12 -12.34 3.22 1.59
C LYS A 12 -13.68 2.59 1.98
N HIS A 13 -13.90 1.32 1.61
CA HIS A 13 -15.16 0.62 1.84
C HIS A 13 -15.15 -0.29 3.08
N ASN A 14 -13.97 -0.68 3.56
CA ASN A 14 -13.80 -1.56 4.72
C ASN A 14 -13.06 -0.82 5.85
N LYS A 15 -13.81 -0.45 6.89
CA LYS A 15 -13.29 0.27 8.06
C LYS A 15 -12.26 -0.54 8.85
N GLU A 16 -12.48 -1.84 9.03
CA GLU A 16 -11.53 -2.71 9.73
C GLU A 16 -10.20 -2.77 8.99
N PHE A 17 -10.24 -2.89 7.67
CA PHE A 17 -9.04 -2.87 6.85
C PHE A 17 -8.34 -1.50 6.90
N ARG A 18 -9.10 -0.39 6.92
CA ARG A 18 -8.53 0.94 7.12
C ARG A 18 -7.81 1.07 8.46
N GLU A 19 -8.44 0.62 9.54
CA GLU A 19 -7.83 0.63 10.88
C GLU A 19 -6.55 -0.23 10.93
N GLN A 20 -6.51 -1.38 10.25
CA GLN A 20 -5.30 -2.18 10.13
C GLN A 20 -4.15 -1.42 9.44
N LEU A 21 -4.45 -0.69 8.37
CA LEU A 21 -3.45 0.14 7.68
C LEU A 21 -2.97 1.28 8.57
N ASP A 22 -3.87 1.98 9.24
CA ASP A 22 -3.52 3.09 10.14
C ASP A 22 -2.67 2.59 11.31
N ASN A 23 -3.00 1.44 11.90
CA ASN A 23 -2.21 0.81 12.95
C ASN A 23 -0.82 0.38 12.45
N ALA A 24 -0.70 -0.13 11.23
CA ALA A 24 0.58 -0.52 10.64
C ALA A 24 1.48 0.70 10.34
N ILE A 25 0.89 1.83 9.97
CA ILE A 25 1.60 3.11 9.78
C ILE A 25 2.12 3.66 11.12
N LEU A 26 1.31 3.56 12.18
CA LEU A 26 1.65 4.05 13.53
C LEU A 26 2.58 3.09 14.31
N SER A 27 2.69 1.84 13.87
CA SER A 27 3.55 0.84 14.50
C SER A 27 5.04 1.11 14.24
N ASP A 28 5.86 0.96 15.28
CA ASP A 28 7.32 1.02 15.18
C ASP A 28 7.96 -0.30 14.73
N SER A 29 7.15 -1.35 14.51
CA SER A 29 7.62 -2.67 14.08
C SER A 29 7.24 -2.97 12.64
N ASP A 30 8.17 -3.60 11.91
CA ASP A 30 7.92 -4.13 10.57
C ASP A 30 6.69 -5.04 10.61
N SER A 31 5.76 -4.82 9.68
CA SER A 31 4.52 -5.58 9.63
C SER A 31 4.10 -5.85 8.19
N GLU A 32 3.24 -6.84 8.03
CA GLU A 32 2.75 -7.24 6.73
C GLU A 32 1.25 -7.42 6.74
N ILE A 33 0.59 -6.84 5.74
CA ILE A 33 -0.84 -6.98 5.52
C ILE A 33 -1.03 -7.57 4.12
N CYS A 34 -1.62 -8.77 4.08
CA CYS A 34 -1.98 -9.44 2.84
C CYS A 34 -3.48 -9.28 2.56
N THR A 35 -3.81 -8.84 1.36
CA THR A 35 -5.17 -8.93 0.80
C THR A 35 -5.26 -10.15 -0.11
N ASP A 36 -6.34 -10.30 -0.88
CA ASP A 36 -6.45 -11.35 -1.90
C ASP A 36 -5.49 -11.14 -3.07
N ILE A 37 -5.09 -9.88 -3.31
CA ILE A 37 -4.36 -9.47 -4.51
C ILE A 37 -2.97 -8.93 -4.16
N HIS A 38 -2.87 -8.16 -3.07
CA HIS A 38 -1.68 -7.42 -2.67
C HIS A 38 -1.03 -7.98 -1.42
N ARG A 39 0.28 -7.81 -1.33
CA ARG A 39 1.08 -7.89 -0.10
C ARG A 39 1.66 -6.51 0.17
N LEU A 40 1.32 -5.96 1.34
CA LEU A 40 1.76 -4.66 1.83
C LEU A 40 2.77 -4.89 2.94
N THR A 41 4.03 -4.55 2.71
CA THR A 41 5.10 -4.68 3.71
C THR A 41 5.45 -3.29 4.26
N PHE A 42 5.19 -3.07 5.54
CA PHE A 42 5.41 -1.81 6.24
C PHE A 42 6.80 -1.81 6.87
N LEU A 43 7.59 -0.78 6.55
CA LEU A 43 8.97 -0.62 7.00
C LEU A 43 9.09 0.72 7.77
N PRO A 44 8.71 0.77 9.05
CA PRO A 44 8.65 2.00 9.84
C PRO A 44 9.99 2.73 9.94
N LYS A 45 11.12 2.00 9.98
CA LYS A 45 12.47 2.62 9.98
C LYS A 45 12.72 3.51 8.76
N SER A 46 12.16 3.13 7.62
CA SER A 46 12.29 3.89 6.37
C SER A 46 11.03 4.70 6.03
N GLN A 47 9.99 4.64 6.87
CA GLN A 47 8.69 5.31 6.68
C GLN A 47 8.07 5.02 5.31
N VAL A 48 8.15 3.75 4.87
CA VAL A 48 7.69 3.32 3.54
C VAL A 48 6.89 2.03 3.63
N VAL A 49 5.91 1.90 2.75
CA VAL A 49 5.23 0.64 2.45
C VAL A 49 5.69 0.14 1.09
N ILE A 50 5.93 -1.16 0.99
CA ILE A 50 6.19 -1.84 -0.28
C ILE A 50 4.91 -2.58 -0.67
N VAL A 51 4.42 -2.30 -1.87
CA VAL A 51 3.23 -2.92 -2.46
C VAL A 51 3.70 -3.90 -3.52
N THR A 52 3.36 -5.18 -3.32
CA THR A 52 3.68 -6.26 -4.26
C THR A 52 2.45 -7.13 -4.50
N ALA A 53 2.52 -8.04 -5.47
CA ALA A 53 1.52 -9.08 -5.59
C ALA A 53 1.56 -10.01 -4.36
N LYS A 54 0.40 -10.51 -3.92
CA LYS A 54 0.30 -11.45 -2.79
C LYS A 54 1.22 -12.67 -2.95
N SER A 55 1.34 -13.16 -4.18
CA SER A 55 2.17 -14.30 -4.53
C SER A 55 2.74 -14.13 -5.93
N ASP A 56 3.97 -14.61 -6.14
CA ASP A 56 4.65 -14.66 -7.44
C ASP A 56 3.99 -15.62 -8.43
N THR A 57 3.12 -16.51 -7.95
CA THR A 57 2.30 -17.43 -8.76
C THR A 57 0.87 -16.92 -8.98
N SER A 58 0.54 -15.74 -8.43
CA SER A 58 -0.78 -15.17 -8.58
C SER A 58 -1.07 -14.77 -10.02
N ALA A 59 -2.30 -14.99 -10.49
CA ALA A 59 -2.79 -14.47 -11.77
C ALA A 59 -2.74 -12.94 -11.85
N PHE A 60 -2.60 -12.26 -10.71
CA PHE A 60 -2.49 -10.81 -10.60
C PHE A 60 -1.06 -10.28 -10.67
N ARG A 61 -0.02 -11.14 -10.71
CA ARG A 61 1.38 -10.71 -10.77
C ARG A 61 1.64 -9.73 -11.91
N ASN A 62 1.18 -10.03 -13.12
CA ASN A 62 1.38 -9.18 -14.29
C ASN A 62 0.45 -7.93 -14.30
N LYS A 63 -0.45 -7.82 -13.32
CA LYS A 63 -1.40 -6.70 -13.16
C LYS A 63 -1.01 -5.76 -12.02
N ILE A 64 0.01 -6.11 -11.25
CA ILE A 64 0.54 -5.32 -10.14
C ILE A 64 1.97 -4.98 -10.47
N VAL A 65 2.23 -3.69 -10.68
CA VAL A 65 3.59 -3.16 -10.71
C VAL A 65 4.02 -2.96 -9.25
N PRO A 66 5.12 -3.58 -8.80
CA PRO A 66 5.65 -3.34 -7.46
C PRO A 66 5.94 -1.86 -7.23
N LYS A 67 5.53 -1.34 -6.08
CA LYS A 67 5.73 0.08 -5.73
C LYS A 67 6.27 0.21 -4.33
N LYS A 68 7.13 1.20 -4.13
CA LYS A 68 7.50 1.73 -2.83
C LYS A 68 6.78 3.06 -2.64
N ILE A 69 6.05 3.21 -1.55
CA ILE A 69 5.22 4.38 -1.23
C ILE A 69 5.61 4.89 0.15
N THR A 70 5.83 6.19 0.33
CA THR A 70 6.05 6.78 1.66
C THR A 70 4.79 6.72 2.51
N TYR A 71 4.91 6.65 3.84
CA TYR A 71 3.76 6.69 4.74
C TYR A 71 2.92 7.95 4.54
N GLN A 72 3.58 9.10 4.35
CA GLN A 72 2.90 10.36 4.06
C GLN A 72 2.04 10.26 2.80
N ALA A 73 2.55 9.69 1.71
CA ALA A 73 1.76 9.52 0.50
C ALA A 73 0.66 8.48 0.67
N LEU A 74 0.94 7.37 1.36
CA LEU A 74 -0.09 6.37 1.66
C LEU A 74 -1.27 7.01 2.40
N THR A 75 -1.02 7.81 3.44
CA THR A 75 -2.07 8.54 4.16
C THR A 75 -2.83 9.50 3.25
N LYS A 76 -2.14 10.27 2.40
CA LYS A 76 -2.79 11.15 1.42
C LYS A 76 -3.68 10.37 0.44
N MET A 77 -3.21 9.23 -0.08
CA MET A 77 -3.98 8.36 -0.98
C MET A 77 -5.23 7.82 -0.30
N LEU A 78 -5.06 7.35 0.93
CA LEU A 78 -6.10 6.83 1.80
C LEU A 78 -7.16 7.89 2.15
N ASP A 79 -6.78 9.17 2.22
CA ASP A 79 -7.70 10.30 2.42
C ASP A 79 -8.29 10.86 1.11
N GLY A 80 -7.89 10.31 -0.05
CA GLY A 80 -8.33 10.77 -1.36
C GLY A 80 -7.58 11.99 -1.91
N ASN A 81 -6.51 12.42 -1.26
CA ASN A 81 -5.68 13.57 -1.63
C ASN A 81 -4.57 13.23 -2.63
N TRP A 82 -4.95 12.64 -3.77
CA TRP A 82 -4.01 12.17 -4.80
C TRP A 82 -3.19 13.28 -5.48
N ASN A 83 -3.74 14.50 -5.54
CA ASN A 83 -3.11 15.64 -6.22
C ASN A 83 -1.90 16.22 -5.46
N ASN A 84 -1.72 15.85 -4.19
CA ASN A 84 -0.69 16.40 -3.30
C ASN A 84 0.41 15.38 -3.01
N ILE A 85 0.59 14.37 -3.86
CA ILE A 85 1.65 13.36 -3.73
C ILE A 85 2.86 13.82 -4.53
N ASP A 86 4.03 13.85 -3.88
CA ASP A 86 5.26 14.30 -4.54
C ASP A 86 5.81 13.20 -5.46
N PRO A 87 6.49 13.54 -6.58
CA PRO A 87 7.02 12.55 -7.52
C PRO A 87 8.01 11.54 -6.92
N GLY A 88 8.63 11.86 -5.78
CA GLY A 88 9.53 10.96 -5.06
C GLY A 88 8.85 10.07 -4.01
N ASP A 89 7.58 10.34 -3.70
CA ASP A 89 6.84 9.59 -2.69
C ASP A 89 6.43 8.19 -3.16
N ILE A 90 6.32 7.99 -4.48
CA ILE A 90 5.93 6.72 -5.10
C ILE A 90 6.97 6.37 -6.15
N THR A 91 7.63 5.22 -5.97
CA THR A 91 8.68 4.75 -6.89
C THR A 91 8.44 3.30 -7.29
N ASP A 92 8.80 2.96 -8.53
CA ASP A 92 8.87 1.57 -9.01
C ASP A 92 10.07 0.84 -8.39
N ILE A 93 9.92 -0.46 -8.15
CA ILE A 93 10.99 -1.34 -7.67
C ILE A 93 11.10 -2.62 -8.50
#